data_AF-A0A952HKQ6-F1
#
_entry.id   AF-A0A952HKQ6-F1
#
_cell.length_a   1.000
_cell.length_b   1.000
_cell.length_c   1.000
_cell.angle_alpha   90.00
_cell.angle_beta   90.00
_cell.angle_gamma   90.00
#
_symmetry.space_group_name_H-M   'P 1'
#
loop_
_entity.id
_entity.type
_entity.pdbx_description
1 polymer ?
#
loop_
_entity_poly.entity_id
_entity_poly.type
_entity_poly.pdbx_seq_one_letter_code
_entity_poly.pdbx_strand_id
1 'polypeptide(L)'
;CPFCGFEFHKAESEKVPSQSKAVENQKKMLEILNNGYFIFENKPYYSIFYFWVVKKLAKLIYLDEYRKNDTLQTEIELHNYPLKSKKEIKSRFIEDFLEVKEGISLFTAIYDILKDRESFDKFVKDNNLSFYILNTFKEGSDYNPPYWYIDLISNYQVGINNQIVTEEMIRNAVKWMQKNGIRVSLRNLAKWTGIDFCSNKKAKVLKKIVEDGET
;
A
#
# COMPACT_ATOMS: atom_id res chain seq x y z
N CYS A 1 -11.12 12.15 31.31
CA CYS A 1 -12.04 11.32 30.52
C CYS A 1 -13.26 11.05 31.39
N PRO A 2 -14.45 11.55 31.01
CA PRO A 2 -15.66 11.36 31.80
C PRO A 2 -16.07 9.88 31.93
N PHE A 3 -15.58 8.99 31.07
CA PHE A 3 -15.90 7.56 31.10
C PHE A 3 -14.94 6.69 31.93
N CYS A 4 -13.67 7.06 32.04
CA CYS A 4 -12.67 6.26 32.77
C CYS A 4 -11.90 7.02 33.85
N GLY A 5 -12.25 8.28 34.12
CA GLY A 5 -11.55 9.12 35.10
C GLY A 5 -10.14 9.56 34.68
N PHE A 6 -9.66 9.17 33.50
CA PHE A 6 -8.30 9.49 33.04
C PHE A 6 -8.05 11.01 32.95
N GLU A 7 -7.07 11.51 33.68
CA GLU A 7 -6.69 12.92 33.65
C GLU A 7 -5.51 13.11 32.69
N PHE A 8 -5.76 13.75 31.54
CA PHE A 8 -4.77 13.88 30.47
C PHE A 8 -3.49 14.59 30.90
N HIS A 9 -3.58 15.53 31.83
CA HIS A 9 -2.42 16.26 32.38
C HIS A 9 -1.55 15.41 33.32
N LYS A 10 -2.07 14.27 33.81
CA LYS A 10 -1.32 13.28 34.62
C LYS A 10 -0.73 12.17 33.76
N ALA A 11 -0.97 12.17 32.44
CA ALA A 11 -0.41 11.18 31.54
C ALA A 11 1.12 11.28 31.52
N GLU A 12 1.80 10.14 31.54
CA GLU A 12 3.25 10.13 31.31
C GLU A 12 3.54 10.69 29.91
N SER A 13 4.46 11.66 29.86
CA SER A 13 4.92 12.22 28.60
C SER A 13 6.17 11.47 28.16
N GLU A 14 6.10 10.84 27.00
CA GLU A 14 7.27 10.28 26.35
C GLU A 14 7.96 11.35 25.51
N LYS A 15 9.29 11.42 25.60
CA LYS A 15 10.08 12.35 24.80
C LYS A 15 10.37 11.72 23.44
N VAL A 16 10.15 12.50 22.39
CA VAL A 16 10.62 12.17 21.04
C VAL A 16 12.09 12.57 20.92
N PRO A 17 12.99 11.68 20.43
CA PRO A 17 14.39 12.01 20.19
C PRO A 17 14.52 13.24 19.28
N SER A 18 15.47 14.13 19.55
CA SER A 18 15.64 15.37 18.78
C SER A 18 16.05 15.13 17.32
N GLN A 19 16.61 13.95 17.02
CA GLN A 19 16.98 13.51 15.68
C GLN A 19 15.79 13.02 14.85
N SER A 20 14.67 12.68 15.49
CA SER A 20 13.47 12.20 14.82
C SER A 20 12.82 13.33 14.01
N LYS A 21 12.33 13.01 12.82
CA LYS A 21 11.56 13.96 11.99
C LYS A 21 10.08 13.98 12.34
N ALA A 22 9.67 13.20 13.35
CA ALA A 22 8.28 13.03 13.71
C ALA A 22 7.54 14.33 14.02
N VAL A 23 8.14 15.19 14.83
CA VAL A 23 7.51 16.46 15.23
C VAL A 23 7.29 17.36 14.00
N GLU A 24 8.27 17.43 13.10
CA GLU A 24 8.17 18.21 11.87
C GLU A 24 7.08 17.64 10.94
N ASN A 25 7.10 16.33 10.69
CA ASN A 25 6.16 15.68 9.78
C ASN A 25 4.72 15.71 10.33
N GLN A 26 4.54 15.55 11.64
CA GLN A 26 3.23 15.68 12.28
C GLN A 26 2.68 17.10 12.19
N LYS A 27 3.53 18.14 12.35
CA LYS A 27 3.10 19.53 12.12
C LYS A 27 2.60 19.73 10.69
N LYS A 28 3.31 19.20 9.69
CA LYS A 28 2.90 19.30 8.28
C LYS A 28 1.59 18.55 8.00
N MET A 29 1.38 17.38 8.61
CA MET A 29 0.09 16.66 8.51
C MET A 29 -1.05 17.45 9.16
N LEU A 30 -0.81 18.08 10.31
CA LEU A 30 -1.80 18.96 10.97
C LEU A 30 -2.10 20.20 10.14
N GLU A 31 -1.11 20.77 9.46
CA GLU A 31 -1.31 21.88 8.51
C GLU A 31 -2.23 21.45 7.35
N ILE A 32 -2.01 20.27 6.76
CA ILE A 32 -2.91 19.72 5.72
C ILE A 32 -4.34 19.58 6.24
N LEU A 33 -4.50 19.07 7.46
CA LEU A 33 -5.81 18.91 8.08
C LEU A 33 -6.50 20.27 8.30
N ASN A 34 -5.78 21.23 8.90
CA ASN A 34 -6.29 22.55 9.25
C ASN A 34 -6.62 23.40 8.02
N ASN A 35 -5.80 23.30 6.96
CA ASN A 35 -6.03 24.02 5.72
C ASN A 35 -7.20 23.43 4.92
N GLY A 36 -7.54 22.16 5.14
CA GLY A 36 -8.56 21.44 4.37
C GLY A 36 -8.10 21.01 2.96
N TYR A 37 -6.85 21.32 2.59
CA TYR A 37 -6.23 20.94 1.32
C TYR A 37 -4.72 20.74 1.46
N PHE A 38 -4.12 20.10 0.46
CA PHE A 38 -2.67 19.97 0.31
C PHE A 38 -2.28 20.22 -1.15
N ILE A 39 -1.01 20.53 -1.39
CA ILE A 39 -0.46 20.71 -2.73
C ILE A 39 0.41 19.49 -3.05
N PHE A 40 0.18 18.87 -4.19
CA PHE A 40 1.01 17.80 -4.73
C PHE A 40 1.26 18.07 -6.20
N GLU A 41 2.53 18.06 -6.63
CA GLU A 41 2.93 18.41 -8.00
C GLU A 41 2.30 19.72 -8.52
N ASN A 42 2.36 20.77 -7.68
CA ASN A 42 1.80 22.11 -7.96
C ASN A 42 0.28 22.15 -8.17
N LYS A 43 -0.46 21.11 -7.79
CA LYS A 43 -1.92 21.06 -7.85
C LYS A 43 -2.53 20.93 -6.46
N PRO A 44 -3.59 21.70 -6.13
CA PRO A 44 -4.28 21.59 -4.86
C PRO A 44 -5.28 20.43 -4.87
N TYR A 45 -5.38 19.72 -3.75
CA TYR A 45 -6.31 18.61 -3.55
C TYR A 45 -6.90 18.65 -2.14
N TYR A 46 -8.13 18.19 -1.97
CA TYR A 46 -8.77 18.15 -0.66
C TYR A 46 -8.04 17.22 0.32
N SER A 47 -7.90 17.66 1.58
CA SER A 47 -7.16 16.93 2.61
C SER A 47 -7.74 15.55 2.91
N ILE A 48 -9.07 15.37 2.76
CA ILE A 48 -9.70 14.05 2.93
C ILE A 48 -9.09 12.98 2.01
N PHE A 49 -8.73 13.36 0.78
CA PHE A 49 -8.10 12.46 -0.18
C PHE A 49 -6.66 12.12 0.18
N TYR A 50 -5.95 13.04 0.84
CA TYR A 50 -4.62 12.75 1.40
C TYR A 50 -4.73 11.66 2.47
N PHE A 51 -5.62 11.84 3.45
CA PHE A 51 -5.74 10.92 4.58
C PHE A 51 -6.27 9.54 4.19
N TRP A 52 -7.03 9.42 3.10
CA TRP A 52 -7.37 8.11 2.52
C TRP A 52 -6.13 7.33 2.07
N VAL A 53 -5.20 8.01 1.40
CA VAL A 53 -3.94 7.41 0.96
C VAL A 53 -3.03 7.12 2.14
N VAL A 54 -2.97 8.01 3.14
CA VAL A 54 -2.25 7.76 4.41
C VAL A 54 -2.76 6.48 5.08
N LYS A 55 -4.08 6.32 5.24
CA LYS A 55 -4.68 5.11 5.83
C LYS A 55 -4.32 3.85 5.05
N LYS A 56 -4.34 3.94 3.71
CA LYS A 56 -3.93 2.84 2.85
C LYS A 56 -2.45 2.48 3.06
N LEU A 57 -1.55 3.45 3.00
CA LEU A 57 -0.11 3.23 3.17
C LEU A 57 0.20 2.70 4.58
N ALA A 58 -0.48 3.19 5.61
CA ALA A 58 -0.36 2.67 6.96
C ALA A 58 -0.62 1.16 7.02
N LYS A 59 -1.69 0.68 6.37
CA LYS A 59 -1.96 -0.75 6.26
C LYS A 59 -0.93 -1.50 5.44
N LEU A 60 -0.48 -0.95 4.31
CA LEU A 60 0.53 -1.60 3.48
C LEU A 60 1.85 -1.79 4.23
N ILE A 61 2.33 -0.75 4.91
CA ILE A 61 3.60 -0.76 5.63
C ILE A 61 3.49 -1.62 6.91
N TYR A 62 2.43 -1.41 7.69
CA TYR A 62 2.30 -2.06 8.99
C TYR A 62 1.76 -3.48 8.88
N LEU A 63 0.65 -3.71 8.17
CA LEU A 63 -0.04 -5.02 8.09
C LEU A 63 0.43 -5.91 6.96
N ASP A 64 0.74 -5.35 5.79
CA ASP A 64 1.24 -6.13 4.65
C ASP A 64 2.79 -6.14 4.60
N GLU A 65 3.44 -5.57 5.62
CA GLU A 65 4.88 -5.64 5.89
C GLU A 65 5.79 -5.06 4.78
N TYR A 66 5.27 -4.12 3.99
CA TYR A 66 6.06 -3.37 2.99
C TYR A 66 6.88 -2.27 3.67
N ARG A 67 7.94 -2.67 4.38
CA ARG A 67 8.72 -1.84 5.31
C ARG A 67 10.07 -1.35 4.79
N LYS A 68 10.38 -1.57 3.51
CA LYS A 68 11.64 -1.07 2.94
C LYS A 68 11.52 0.44 2.71
N ASN A 69 11.95 1.22 3.69
CA ASN A 69 11.98 2.67 3.67
C ASN A 69 12.99 3.16 4.72
N ASP A 70 13.99 3.95 4.30
CA ASP A 70 15.09 4.38 5.17
C ASP A 70 14.60 5.21 6.37
N THR A 71 13.62 6.09 6.13
CA THR A 71 13.01 6.92 7.18
C THR A 71 12.33 6.03 8.23
N LEU A 72 11.60 5.00 7.81
CA LEU A 72 10.98 4.05 8.74
C LEU A 72 12.01 3.31 9.59
N GLN A 73 13.09 2.81 8.99
CA GLN A 73 14.14 2.10 9.72
C GLN A 73 14.84 3.02 10.73
N THR A 74 15.14 4.26 10.30
CA THR A 74 15.74 5.28 11.17
C THR A 74 14.86 5.57 12.38
N GLU A 75 13.55 5.77 12.19
CA GLU A 75 12.64 6.04 13.31
C GLU A 75 12.49 4.83 14.24
N ILE A 76 12.44 3.60 13.71
CA ILE A 76 12.42 2.36 14.52
C ILE A 76 13.67 2.27 15.41
N GLU A 77 14.85 2.57 14.86
CA GLU A 77 16.11 2.57 15.59
C GLU A 77 16.16 3.66 16.67
N LEU A 78 15.78 4.90 16.32
CA LEU A 78 15.76 6.03 17.26
C LEU A 78 14.80 5.80 18.44
N HIS A 79 13.67 5.16 18.20
CA HIS A 79 12.69 4.85 19.23
C HIS A 79 12.95 3.51 19.94
N ASN A 80 13.95 2.73 19.47
CA ASN A 80 14.27 1.38 19.91
C ASN A 80 13.02 0.50 20.03
N TYR A 81 12.18 0.52 18.99
CA TYR A 81 10.86 -0.08 19.02
C TYR A 81 10.51 -0.76 17.68
N PRO A 82 10.58 -2.10 17.58
CA PRO A 82 10.26 -2.79 16.34
C PRO A 82 8.75 -2.79 16.07
N LEU A 83 8.36 -2.65 14.81
CA LEU A 83 6.96 -2.81 14.41
C LEU A 83 6.52 -4.27 14.54
N LYS A 84 5.39 -4.51 15.21
CA LYS A 84 4.81 -5.86 15.40
C LYS A 84 4.59 -6.59 14.08
N SER A 85 4.73 -7.91 14.08
CA SER A 85 4.46 -8.71 12.88
C SER A 85 2.95 -8.83 12.63
N LYS A 86 2.54 -9.05 11.38
CA LYS A 86 1.12 -9.24 11.04
C LYS A 86 0.46 -10.37 11.84
N LYS A 87 1.24 -11.40 12.20
CA LYS A 87 0.76 -12.58 12.93
C LYS A 87 0.30 -12.24 14.36
N GLU A 88 0.74 -11.13 14.92
CA GLU A 88 0.43 -10.69 16.29
C GLU A 88 -0.86 -9.86 16.37
N ILE A 89 -1.46 -9.49 15.23
CA ILE A 89 -2.54 -8.52 15.15
C ILE A 89 -3.90 -9.22 15.08
N LYS A 90 -4.80 -8.86 16.00
CA LYS A 90 -6.16 -9.43 16.10
C LYS A 90 -7.30 -8.48 15.71
N SER A 91 -7.06 -7.16 15.59
CA SER A 91 -8.12 -6.18 15.27
C SER A 91 -8.28 -5.90 13.78
N ARG A 92 -9.45 -5.37 13.41
CA ARG A 92 -9.78 -4.90 12.04
C ARG A 92 -9.20 -3.51 11.74
N PHE A 93 -9.04 -2.65 12.74
CA PHE A 93 -8.57 -1.28 12.59
C PHE A 93 -7.16 -1.11 13.15
N ILE A 94 -6.28 -0.48 12.38
CA ILE A 94 -4.85 -0.35 12.75
C ILE A 94 -4.68 0.52 13.99
N GLU A 95 -5.55 1.51 14.11
CA GLU A 95 -5.60 2.50 15.17
C GLU A 95 -5.87 1.87 16.55
N ASP A 96 -6.46 0.67 16.61
CA ASP A 96 -6.82 0.01 17.87
C ASP A 96 -5.63 -0.64 18.61
N PHE A 97 -4.51 -0.91 17.93
CA PHE A 97 -3.38 -1.65 18.52
C PHE A 97 -2.01 -1.02 18.25
N LEU A 98 -1.97 0.04 17.47
CA LEU A 98 -0.75 0.78 17.17
C LEU A 98 -0.32 1.56 18.41
N GLU A 99 0.85 1.22 18.95
CA GLU A 99 1.43 1.97 20.05
C GLU A 99 1.90 3.35 19.59
N VAL A 100 2.02 4.29 20.52
CA VAL A 100 2.35 5.69 20.21
C VAL A 100 3.65 5.79 19.39
N LYS A 101 4.70 5.05 19.78
CA LYS A 101 6.00 5.01 19.07
C LYS A 101 5.89 4.38 17.67
N GLU A 102 5.07 3.34 17.52
CA GLU A 102 4.80 2.71 16.23
C GLU A 102 4.10 3.70 15.31
N GLY A 103 3.12 4.44 15.83
CA GLY A 103 2.42 5.46 15.06
C GLY A 103 3.30 6.63 14.68
N ILE A 104 4.13 7.11 15.60
CA ILE A 104 5.13 8.12 15.30
C ILE A 104 6.01 7.68 14.12
N SER A 105 6.60 6.50 14.20
CA SER A 105 7.50 5.99 13.14
C SER A 105 6.76 5.80 11.82
N LEU A 106 5.56 5.20 11.87
CA LEU A 106 4.75 4.91 10.70
C LEU A 106 4.31 6.18 9.96
N PHE A 107 3.72 7.15 10.66
CA PHE A 107 3.20 8.36 10.03
C PHE A 107 4.33 9.30 9.58
N THR A 108 5.47 9.28 10.26
CA THR A 108 6.68 9.98 9.82
C THR A 108 7.17 9.44 8.48
N ALA A 109 7.24 8.11 8.34
CA ALA A 109 7.61 7.46 7.09
C ALA A 109 6.58 7.69 5.98
N ILE A 110 5.28 7.63 6.28
CA ILE A 110 4.23 7.89 5.28
C ILE A 110 4.30 9.33 4.75
N TYR A 111 4.54 10.30 5.64
CA TYR A 111 4.72 11.67 5.19
C TYR A 111 5.92 11.80 4.24
N ASP A 112 7.05 11.18 4.57
CA ASP A 112 8.25 11.18 3.73
C ASP A 112 8.02 10.45 2.38
N ILE A 113 7.23 9.38 2.36
CA ILE A 113 6.81 8.69 1.12
C ILE A 113 5.95 9.60 0.24
N LEU A 114 5.05 10.39 0.83
CA LEU A 114 4.08 11.23 0.12
C LEU A 114 4.57 12.66 -0.12
N LYS A 115 5.81 13.01 0.25
CA LYS A 115 6.30 14.39 0.12
C LYS A 115 6.44 14.84 -1.34
N ASP A 116 6.83 13.92 -2.22
CA ASP A 116 7.00 14.13 -3.65
C ASP A 116 6.93 12.80 -4.43
N ARG A 117 6.91 12.89 -5.76
CA ARG A 117 6.87 11.72 -6.65
C ARG A 117 8.12 10.85 -6.51
N GLU A 118 9.30 11.44 -6.41
CA GLU A 118 10.56 10.69 -6.35
C GLU A 118 10.59 9.74 -5.14
N SER A 119 10.12 10.23 -4.00
CA SER A 119 10.11 9.50 -2.74
C SER A 119 9.05 8.41 -2.73
N PHE A 120 7.90 8.68 -3.32
CA PHE A 120 6.89 7.67 -3.59
C PHE A 120 7.45 6.57 -4.50
N ASP A 121 8.12 6.96 -5.59
CA ASP A 121 8.66 6.04 -6.58
C ASP A 121 9.77 5.15 -6.00
N LYS A 122 10.64 5.72 -5.16
CA LYS A 122 11.65 4.97 -4.41
C LYS A 122 11.00 3.90 -3.55
N PHE A 123 10.00 4.28 -2.74
CA PHE A 123 9.28 3.34 -1.87
C PHE A 123 8.64 2.19 -2.66
N VAL A 124 7.99 2.50 -3.78
CA VAL A 124 7.36 1.50 -4.66
C VAL A 124 8.39 0.51 -5.22
N LYS A 125 9.52 1.01 -5.71
CA LYS A 125 10.59 0.19 -6.29
C LYS A 125 11.24 -0.71 -5.24
N ASP A 126 11.61 -0.15 -4.08
CA ASP A 126 12.29 -0.89 -3.02
C ASP A 126 11.42 -2.06 -2.53
N ASN A 127 10.11 -1.83 -2.41
CA ASN A 127 9.13 -2.82 -1.97
C ASN A 127 8.55 -3.68 -3.10
N ASN A 128 8.94 -3.46 -4.36
CA ASN A 128 8.41 -4.16 -5.54
C ASN A 128 6.86 -4.16 -5.59
N LEU A 129 6.26 -2.99 -5.36
CA LEU A 129 4.79 -2.85 -5.33
C LEU A 129 4.23 -2.80 -6.76
N SER A 130 3.24 -3.64 -7.03
CA SER A 130 2.50 -3.60 -8.30
C SER A 130 1.35 -2.59 -8.25
N PHE A 131 0.90 -2.12 -9.42
CA PHE A 131 -0.32 -1.32 -9.53
C PHE A 131 -1.50 -1.95 -8.80
N TYR A 132 -1.68 -3.28 -8.86
CA TYR A 132 -2.77 -3.95 -8.17
C TYR A 132 -2.73 -3.72 -6.65
N ILE A 133 -1.56 -3.85 -6.02
CA ILE A 133 -1.38 -3.60 -4.58
C ILE A 133 -1.67 -2.12 -4.27
N LEU A 134 -1.12 -1.22 -5.09
CA LEU A 134 -1.29 0.22 -4.96
C LEU A 134 -2.73 0.69 -5.24
N ASN A 135 -3.50 -0.02 -6.06
CA ASN A 135 -4.86 0.34 -6.45
C ASN A 135 -5.93 -0.31 -5.54
N THR A 136 -5.59 -1.36 -4.78
CA THR A 136 -6.57 -2.05 -3.92
C THR A 136 -6.84 -1.29 -2.61
N PHE A 137 -8.04 -0.73 -2.45
CA PHE A 137 -8.55 -0.24 -1.17
C PHE A 137 -9.46 -1.34 -0.59
N LYS A 138 -8.96 -2.13 0.36
CA LYS A 138 -9.64 -3.34 0.88
C LYS A 138 -10.86 -3.06 1.77
N GLU A 139 -11.21 -1.81 2.05
CA GLU A 139 -12.35 -1.45 2.91
C GLU A 139 -13.54 -0.99 2.07
N GLY A 140 -14.49 -1.91 1.83
CA GLY A 140 -15.74 -1.61 1.13
C GLY A 140 -15.56 -1.48 -0.38
N SER A 141 -16.45 -2.11 -1.13
CA SER A 141 -16.42 -2.23 -2.60
C SER A 141 -16.53 -0.90 -3.38
N ASP A 142 -16.60 0.25 -2.72
CA ASP A 142 -17.14 1.48 -3.33
C ASP A 142 -16.16 2.66 -3.37
N TYR A 143 -14.97 2.55 -2.78
CA TYR A 143 -14.01 3.66 -2.77
C TYR A 143 -12.96 3.48 -3.86
N ASN A 144 -13.19 4.15 -4.99
CA ASN A 144 -12.12 4.41 -5.96
C ASN A 144 -11.01 5.23 -5.29
N PRO A 145 -9.73 4.96 -5.59
CA PRO A 145 -8.65 5.81 -5.12
C PRO A 145 -8.88 7.26 -5.57
N PRO A 146 -8.44 8.26 -4.78
CA PRO A 146 -8.50 9.64 -5.21
C PRO A 146 -7.75 9.86 -6.52
N TYR A 147 -8.27 10.74 -7.38
CA TYR A 147 -7.74 10.97 -8.73
C TYR A 147 -6.22 11.28 -8.74
N TRP A 148 -5.76 12.15 -7.84
CA TRP A 148 -4.33 12.49 -7.71
C TRP A 148 -3.44 11.27 -7.48
N TYR A 149 -3.96 10.30 -6.71
CA TYR A 149 -3.26 9.09 -6.38
C TYR A 149 -3.34 8.08 -7.52
N ILE A 150 -4.45 8.02 -8.26
CA ILE A 150 -4.53 7.23 -9.51
C ILE A 150 -3.47 7.71 -10.51
N ASP A 151 -3.36 9.03 -10.73
CA ASP A 151 -2.35 9.60 -11.60
C ASP A 151 -0.93 9.24 -11.13
N LEU A 152 -0.68 9.30 -9.82
CA LEU A 152 0.58 8.92 -9.21
C LEU A 152 0.94 7.45 -9.48
N ILE A 153 -0.02 6.53 -9.31
CA ILE A 153 0.25 5.09 -9.44
C ILE A 153 0.12 4.54 -10.87
N SER A 154 -0.47 5.31 -11.79
CA SER A 154 -0.75 4.88 -13.17
C SER A 154 0.51 4.41 -13.91
N ASN A 155 1.67 4.99 -13.63
CA ASN A 155 2.95 4.59 -14.22
C ASN A 155 3.41 3.18 -13.81
N TYR A 156 2.86 2.62 -12.72
CA TYR A 156 3.13 1.26 -12.27
C TYR A 156 2.16 0.24 -12.85
N GLN A 157 1.21 0.69 -13.68
CA GLN A 157 0.36 -0.18 -14.46
C GLN A 157 1.22 -0.85 -15.54
N VAL A 158 1.82 -2.00 -15.20
CA VAL A 158 2.54 -2.85 -16.16
C VAL A 158 1.58 -3.21 -17.29
N GLY A 159 1.68 -2.56 -18.45
CA GLY A 159 1.13 -3.05 -19.73
C GLY A 159 -0.36 -3.40 -19.81
N ILE A 160 -1.21 -3.01 -18.84
CA ILE A 160 -2.67 -3.27 -18.93
C ILE A 160 -3.35 -2.33 -19.95
N ASN A 161 -2.68 -1.22 -20.33
CA ASN A 161 -3.06 -0.46 -21.51
C ASN A 161 -2.28 -1.01 -22.73
N ASN A 162 -2.94 -1.89 -23.49
CA ASN A 162 -2.66 -2.26 -24.90
C ASN A 162 -1.66 -3.39 -25.25
N GLN A 163 -1.27 -4.31 -24.35
CA GLN A 163 -0.79 -5.61 -24.84
C GLN A 163 -1.96 -6.54 -25.15
N ILE A 164 -2.16 -6.82 -26.45
CA ILE A 164 -2.99 -7.92 -26.90
C ILE A 164 -2.31 -9.21 -26.43
N VAL A 165 -2.84 -9.81 -25.38
CA VAL A 165 -2.44 -11.15 -24.95
C VAL A 165 -2.79 -12.11 -26.06
N THR A 166 -1.78 -12.62 -26.76
CA THR A 166 -1.99 -13.61 -27.82
C THR A 166 -2.18 -14.99 -27.20
N GLU A 167 -2.86 -15.87 -27.93
CA GLU A 167 -3.00 -17.28 -27.57
C GLU A 167 -1.64 -17.96 -27.36
N GLU A 168 -0.63 -17.57 -28.15
CA GLU A 168 0.73 -18.11 -28.06
C GLU A 168 1.41 -17.78 -26.72
N MET A 169 1.27 -16.55 -26.22
CA MET A 169 1.81 -16.16 -24.91
C MET A 169 1.20 -16.99 -23.78
N ILE A 170 -0.11 -17.25 -23.86
CA ILE A 170 -0.82 -18.10 -22.90
C ILE A 170 -0.28 -19.54 -22.97
N ARG A 171 -0.15 -20.11 -24.17
CA ARG A 171 0.38 -21.47 -24.36
C ARG A 171 1.81 -21.61 -23.84
N ASN A 172 2.65 -20.61 -24.04
CA ASN A 172 4.02 -20.60 -23.52
C ASN A 172 4.06 -20.51 -21.99
N ALA A 173 3.18 -19.69 -21.39
CA ALA A 173 3.05 -19.62 -19.94
C ALA A 173 2.58 -20.96 -19.34
N VAL A 174 1.59 -21.62 -19.96
CA VAL A 174 1.12 -22.96 -19.57
C VAL A 174 2.25 -23.99 -19.61
N LYS A 175 3.00 -24.06 -20.73
CA LYS A 175 4.15 -24.97 -20.87
C LYS A 175 5.22 -24.73 -19.81
N TRP A 176 5.53 -23.46 -19.53
CA TRP A 176 6.50 -23.10 -18.50
C TRP A 176 6.01 -23.51 -17.10
N MET A 177 4.73 -23.28 -16.79
CA MET A 177 4.15 -23.67 -15.50
C MET A 177 4.19 -25.19 -15.30
N GLN A 178 3.83 -25.97 -16.33
CA GLN A 178 3.92 -27.42 -16.31
C GLN A 178 5.36 -27.91 -16.10
N LYS A 179 6.32 -27.35 -16.85
CA LYS A 179 7.75 -27.67 -16.72
C LYS A 179 8.28 -27.44 -15.31
N ASN A 180 7.74 -26.46 -14.59
CA ASN A 180 8.17 -26.09 -13.24
C ASN A 180 7.27 -26.68 -12.13
N GLY A 181 6.36 -27.61 -12.45
CA GLY A 181 5.47 -28.23 -11.46
C GLY A 181 4.44 -27.27 -10.84
N ILE A 182 4.14 -26.14 -11.50
CA ILE A 182 3.16 -25.16 -11.04
C ILE A 182 1.80 -25.54 -11.61
N ARG A 183 0.80 -25.70 -10.73
CA ARG A 183 -0.59 -25.97 -11.15
C ARG A 183 -1.09 -24.87 -12.08
N VAL A 184 -1.52 -25.25 -13.28
CA VAL A 184 -2.14 -24.35 -14.25
C VAL A 184 -3.54 -23.98 -13.74
N SER A 185 -3.78 -22.68 -13.55
CA SER A 185 -5.09 -22.16 -13.17
C SER A 185 -5.19 -20.71 -13.63
N LEU A 186 -6.41 -20.22 -13.88
CA LEU A 186 -6.64 -18.82 -14.24
C LEU A 186 -6.03 -17.85 -13.22
N ARG A 187 -6.07 -18.20 -11.93
CA ARG A 187 -5.46 -17.42 -10.86
C ARG A 187 -3.94 -17.36 -10.96
N ASN A 188 -3.29 -18.49 -11.21
CA ASN A 188 -1.83 -18.54 -11.34
C ASN A 188 -1.35 -17.91 -12.66
N LEU A 189 -2.12 -18.07 -13.73
CA LEU A 189 -1.90 -17.37 -15.00
C LEU A 189 -2.03 -15.85 -14.80
N ALA A 190 -3.05 -15.38 -14.09
CA ALA A 190 -3.25 -13.95 -13.84
C ALA A 190 -2.10 -13.37 -13.01
N LYS A 191 -1.67 -14.14 -11.99
CA LYS A 191 -0.54 -13.79 -11.13
C LYS A 191 0.76 -13.66 -11.92
N TRP A 192 0.97 -14.49 -12.93
CA TRP A 192 2.23 -14.54 -13.67
C TRP A 192 2.26 -13.60 -14.87
N THR A 193 1.13 -13.51 -15.58
CA THR A 193 0.99 -12.64 -16.77
C THR A 193 0.63 -11.19 -16.39
N GLY A 194 0.17 -10.95 -15.16
CA GLY A 194 -0.27 -9.63 -14.70
C GLY A 194 -1.63 -9.19 -15.25
N ILE A 195 -2.34 -10.06 -15.96
CA ILE A 195 -3.63 -9.76 -16.60
C ILE A 195 -4.79 -10.29 -15.75
N ASP A 196 -5.78 -9.43 -15.53
CA ASP A 196 -7.06 -9.84 -14.99
C ASP A 196 -7.92 -10.50 -16.09
N PHE A 197 -8.24 -11.77 -15.89
CA PHE A 197 -9.03 -12.57 -16.82
C PHE A 197 -10.54 -12.55 -16.54
N CYS A 198 -11.02 -11.64 -15.67
CA CYS A 198 -12.44 -11.56 -15.27
C CYS A 198 -13.45 -11.22 -16.40
N SER A 199 -13.01 -10.90 -17.63
CA SER A 199 -13.94 -10.71 -18.75
C SER A 199 -14.45 -12.06 -19.31
N ASN A 200 -15.78 -12.23 -19.39
CA ASN A 200 -16.46 -13.47 -19.81
C ASN A 200 -16.01 -14.04 -21.17
N LYS A 201 -15.58 -13.19 -22.12
CA LYS A 201 -15.08 -13.64 -23.43
C LYS A 201 -13.67 -14.26 -23.34
N LYS A 202 -12.75 -13.65 -22.58
CA LYS A 202 -11.38 -14.15 -22.41
C LYS A 202 -11.35 -15.43 -21.58
N ALA A 203 -12.20 -15.51 -20.54
CA ALA A 203 -12.29 -16.69 -19.68
C ALA A 203 -12.69 -17.99 -20.42
N LYS A 204 -13.54 -17.92 -21.46
CA LYS A 204 -13.94 -19.10 -22.25
C LYS A 204 -12.81 -19.67 -23.09
N VAL A 205 -12.06 -18.82 -23.80
CA VAL A 205 -10.91 -19.23 -24.63
C VAL A 205 -9.80 -19.80 -23.76
N LEU A 206 -9.55 -19.18 -22.59
CA LEU A 206 -8.55 -19.63 -21.63
C LEU A 206 -8.89 -20.95 -20.96
N LYS A 207 -10.15 -21.17 -20.59
CA LYS A 207 -10.60 -22.48 -20.07
C LYS A 207 -10.30 -23.59 -21.06
N LYS A 208 -10.60 -23.36 -22.34
CA LYS A 208 -10.31 -24.32 -23.40
C LYS A 208 -8.81 -24.63 -23.52
N ILE A 209 -7.94 -23.62 -23.48
CA ILE A 209 -6.47 -23.84 -23.56
C ILE A 209 -5.91 -24.56 -22.33
N VAL A 210 -6.48 -24.32 -21.13
CA VAL A 210 -6.08 -25.01 -19.90
C VAL A 210 -6.57 -26.46 -19.92
N GLU A 211 -7.81 -26.71 -20.36
CA GLU A 211 -8.39 -28.05 -20.49
C GLU A 211 -7.67 -28.88 -21.58
N ASP A 212 -7.32 -28.28 -22.71
CA ASP A 212 -6.55 -28.90 -23.80
C ASP A 212 -5.06 -29.15 -23.43
N GLY A 213 -4.56 -28.54 -22.35
CA GLY A 213 -3.19 -28.69 -21.89
C GLY A 213 -3.02 -29.72 -20.76
N GLU A 214 -4.12 -30.20 -20.17
CA GLU A 214 -4.12 -31.26 -19.14
C GLU A 214 -4.20 -32.69 -19.74
N THR A 215 -4.36 -32.81 -21.07
CA THR A 215 -4.22 -34.06 -21.85
C THR A 215 -2.79 -34.27 -22.35
#